data_AF-A0A377ZVN1-F1
#
_entry.id   AF-A0A377ZVN1-F1
#
_cell.length_a   1.000
_cell.length_b   1.000
_cell.length_c   1.000
_cell.angle_alpha   90.00
_cell.angle_beta   90.00
_cell.angle_gamma   90.00
#
_symmetry.space_group_name_H-M   'P 1'
#
loop_
_entity.id
_entity.type
_entity.pdbx_description
1 polymer ?
#
loop_
_entity_poly.entity_id
_entity_poly.type
_entity_poly.pdbx_seq_one_letter_code
_entity_poly.pdbx_strand_id
1 'polypeptide(L)' 'MHYPVNVFVGKIRDYAGSRPSAIDKIQVDGELQLGDLGLDGDQQAEKKNPRRAGPRAVSLSA' A
#
# COMPACT_ATOMS: atom_id res chain seq x y z
N MET A 1 13.44 -4.02 -21.19
CA MET A 1 14.03 -3.86 -19.84
C MET A 1 13.10 -4.54 -18.85
N HIS A 2 13.60 -5.48 -18.05
CA HIS A 2 12.83 -6.14 -16.99
C HIS A 2 13.50 -5.82 -15.66
N TYR A 3 12.73 -5.29 -14.72
CA TYR A 3 13.20 -5.02 -13.37
C TYR A 3 12.50 -6.01 -12.43
N PRO A 4 13.24 -6.91 -11.78
CA PRO A 4 12.67 -7.71 -10.71
C PRO A 4 12.25 -6.77 -9.58
N VAL A 5 11.05 -6.97 -9.04
CA VAL A 5 10.50 -6.19 -7.94
C VAL A 5 9.97 -7.13 -6.88
N ASN A 6 10.17 -6.77 -5.61
CA ASN A 6 9.49 -7.40 -4.50
C ASN A 6 8.25 -6.56 -4.18
N VAL A 7 7.11 -7.23 -4.00
CA VAL A 7 5.84 -6.56 -3.71
C VAL A 7 5.50 -6.76 -2.24
N PHE A 8 5.01 -5.69 -1.61
CA PHE A 8 4.64 -5.72 -0.20
C PHE A 8 3.26 -5.09 0.01
N VAL A 9 2.47 -5.68 0.89
CA VAL A 9 1.14 -5.18 1.31
C VAL A 9 1.07 -5.14 2.84
N GLY A 10 0.21 -4.30 3.39
CA GLY A 10 0.04 -4.16 4.84
C GLY A 10 -1.38 -3.77 5.22
N LYS A 11 -1.75 -4.12 6.45
CA LYS A 11 -3.04 -3.72 7.04
C LYS A 11 -2.83 -2.57 8.00
N ILE A 12 -3.86 -1.74 8.17
CA ILE A 12 -3.84 -0.70 9.18
C ILE A 12 -3.81 -1.35 10.55
N ARG A 13 -2.87 -0.91 11.39
CA ARG A 13 -2.72 -1.31 12.78
C ARG A 13 -2.53 -0.08 13.65
N ASP A 14 -2.93 -0.21 14.91
CA ASP A 14 -2.62 0.77 15.94
C ASP A 14 -1.17 0.61 16.39
N TYR A 15 -0.49 1.73 16.60
CA TYR A 15 0.87 1.77 17.14
C TYR A 15 0.87 2.70 18.35
N ALA A 16 1.45 2.24 19.46
CA ALA A 16 1.54 3.03 20.67
C ALA A 16 2.28 4.36 20.40
N GLY A 17 1.66 5.48 20.75
CA GLY A 17 2.23 6.82 20.54
C GLY A 17 2.14 7.35 19.10
N SER A 18 1.44 6.67 18.19
CA SER A 18 1.27 7.10 16.80
C SER A 18 -0.18 6.96 16.32
N ARG A 19 -0.46 7.53 15.14
CA ARG A 19 -1.73 7.34 14.45
C ARG A 19 -1.78 5.94 13.80
N PRO A 20 -2.97 5.35 13.63
CA PRO A 20 -3.10 4.08 12.92
C PRO A 20 -2.49 4.18 11.52
N SER A 21 -1.73 3.17 11.11
CA SER A 21 -1.06 3.15 9.80
C SER A 21 -0.86 1.72 9.28
N ALA A 22 -0.60 1.58 7.98
CA ALA A 22 -0.23 0.32 7.35
C ALA A 22 1.27 0.25 7.04
N ILE A 23 2.11 0.85 7.90
CA ILE A 23 3.57 0.96 7.66
C ILE A 23 4.28 -0.39 7.78
N ASP A 24 3.75 -1.30 8.58
CA ASP A 24 4.23 -2.67 8.70
C ASP A 24 3.73 -3.48 7.50
N LYS A 25 4.61 -3.67 6.52
CA LYS A 25 4.34 -4.34 5.25
C LYS A 25 4.93 -5.74 5.25
N ILE A 26 4.19 -6.70 4.70
CA ILE A 26 4.63 -8.08 4.47
C ILE A 26 4.89 -8.31 2.99
N GLN A 27 5.94 -9.07 2.67
CA GLN A 27 6.20 -9.47 1.30
C GLN A 27 5.13 -10.45 0.85
N VAL A 28 4.72 -10.32 -0.41
CA VAL A 28 3.78 -11.24 -1.05
C VAL A 28 4.41 -11.81 -2.31
N ASP A 29 4.21 -13.12 -2.49
CA ASP A 29 4.55 -13.84 -3.70
C ASP A 29 3.28 -14.18 -4.47
N GLY A 30 3.42 -14.31 -5.80
CA GLY A 30 2.32 -14.64 -6.69
C GLY A 30 1.68 -13.41 -7.35
N GLU A 31 0.53 -13.64 -7.98
CA GLU A 31 -0.21 -12.60 -8.70
C GLU A 31 -1.02 -11.72 -7.75
N LEU A 32 -1.08 -10.42 -8.06
CA LEU A 32 -1.84 -9.45 -7.28
C LEU A 32 -2.54 -8.46 -8.21
N GLN A 33 -3.80 -8.15 -7.89
CA GLN A 33 -4.56 -7.20 -8.67
C GLN A 33 -4.25 -5.76 -8.23
N LEU A 34 -3.94 -4.89 -9.19
CA LEU A 34 -3.85 -3.45 -8.99
C LEU A 34 -5.20 -2.81 -9.34
N GLY A 35 -5.87 -2.22 -8.35
CA GLY A 35 -7.09 -1.45 -8.52
C GLY A 35 -6.85 0.06 -8.40
N ASP A 36 -7.92 0.84 -8.53
CA ASP A 36 -7.87 2.32 -8.50
C ASP A 36 -7.28 2.90 -7.20
N LEU A 37 -7.36 2.16 -6.10
CA LEU A 37 -6.91 2.58 -4.78
C LEU A 37 -5.58 1.94 -4.35
N GLY A 38 -5.02 1.03 -5.15
CA GLY A 38 -3.79 0.31 -4.79
C GLY A 38 -3.89 -1.19 -5.03
N LEU A 39 -2.91 -1.90 -4.48
CA LEU A 39 -2.83 -3.35 -4.55
C LEU A 39 -3.90 -3.98 -3.67
N ASP A 40 -4.53 -5.05 -4.16
CA ASP A 40 -5.47 -5.82 -3.36
C ASP A 40 -4.80 -6.31 -2.06
N GLY A 41 -5.52 -6.27 -0.95
CA GLY A 41 -4.97 -6.57 0.38
C GLY A 41 -4.08 -5.49 1.02
N ASP A 42 -3.67 -4.43 0.31
CA ASP A 42 -2.99 -3.28 0.92
C ASP A 42 -3.99 -2.22 1.40
N GLN A 43 -3.86 -1.79 2.65
CA GLN A 43 -4.74 -0.79 3.25
C GLN A 43 -4.05 0.58 3.34
N GLN A 44 -4.80 1.63 3.07
CA GLN A 44 -4.34 3.01 3.22
C GLN A 44 -5.07 3.69 4.40
N ALA A 45 -4.30 4.26 5.33
CA ALA A 45 -4.86 4.97 6.49
C ALA A 45 -5.48 6.33 6.13
N GLU A 46 -5.15 6.88 4.96
CA GLU A 46 -5.77 8.09 4.44
C GLU A 46 -7.23 7.83 4.05
N LYS A 47 -8.16 8.64 4.55
CA LYS A 47 -9.57 8.57 4.12
C LYS A 47 -9.67 8.94 2.64
N LYS A 48 -10.53 8.24 1.89
CA LYS A 48 -10.87 8.54 0.49
C LYS A 48 -11.18 10.03 0.34
N ASN A 49 -10.23 10.79 -0.18
CA ASN A 49 -10.40 12.20 -0.43
C ASN A 49 -10.69 12.39 -1.93
N PRO A 50 -11.89 12.86 -2.32
CA PRO A 50 -12.28 12.96 -3.73
C PRO A 50 -11.41 13.94 -4.54
N ARG A 51 -10.63 14.82 -3.87
CA ARG A 51 -9.64 15.71 -4.53
C ARG A 51 -8.23 15.13 -4.60
N ARG A 52 -7.99 13.95 -4.02
CA ARG A 52 -6.69 13.26 -3.93
C ARG A 52 -6.73 11.84 -4.48
N ALA A 53 -7.69 11.56 -5.37
CA ALA A 53 -7.71 10.34 -6.15
C ALA A 53 -6.71 10.46 -7.33
N GLY A 54 -5.42 10.26 -7.04
CA GLY A 54 -4.31 10.13 -8.00
C GLY A 54 -2.97 10.64 -7.42
N PRO A 55 -1.78 10.13 -7.79
CA PRO A 55 -1.40 8.86 -8.42
C PRO A 55 -0.58 7.95 -7.47
N ARG A 56 -0.78 7.99 -6.15
CA ARG A 56 -0.02 7.14 -5.20
C ARG A 56 -0.79 5.89 -4.79
N ALA A 57 -1.24 5.11 -5.78
CA ALA A 57 -1.79 3.77 -5.56
C ALA A 57 -0.71 2.80 -5.05
N VAL A 58 0.54 3.03 -5.43
CA VAL A 58 1.72 2.24 -5.05
C VAL A 58 2.89 3.19 -4.78
N SER A 59 3.72 2.88 -3.79
CA SER A 59 4.98 3.58 -3.54
C SER A 59 6.18 2.71 -3.90
N LEU A 60 7.16 3.29 -4.59
CA LEU A 60 8.46 2.66 -4.79
C LEU A 60 9.43 3.14 -3.71
N SER A 61 10.11 2.21 -3.06
CA SER A 61 11.19 2.50 -2.11
C SER A 61 12.51 2.15 -2.79
N ALA A 62 13.52 3.02 -2.65
CA ALA A 62 14.86 2.82 -3.19
C ALA A 62 15.79 2.18 -2.16
#